data_AF-A0A7R7AET1-F1
#
_entry.id   AF-A0A7R7AET1-F1
#
_cell.length_a   1.000
_cell.length_b   1.000
_cell.length_c   1.000
_cell.angle_alpha   90.00
_cell.angle_beta   90.00
_cell.angle_gamma   90.00
#
_symmetry.space_group_name_H-M   'P 1'
#
loop_
_entity.id
_entity.type
_entity.pdbx_description
1 polymer ?
#
loop_
_entity_poly.entity_id
_entity_poly.type
_entity_poly.pdbx_seq_one_letter_code
_entity_poly.pdbx_strand_id
1 'polypeptide(L)'
;MINQIKKLKLIIWAGLFLLIYSAIGIVQAIDVVDPVRVMAAQCSQCHGMEGNSSEGFDDLNGMPYDEIYDELTEVPSGEGDELMHFQGHGYTDDQKKDLAAYFSGQTKVNDGGSEEDAKDSEDEVDEVDEVDEVDEVDEVDEAAPVESVEDEEDEDEEDDDDEEDD
;
A
#
# COMPACT_ATOMS: atom_id res chain seq x y z
N MET A 1 -5.36 -68.25 40.39
CA MET A 1 -4.88 -67.79 39.07
C MET A 1 -5.93 -66.99 38.28
N ILE A 2 -7.16 -67.49 38.12
CA ILE A 2 -8.21 -66.85 37.30
C ILE A 2 -8.53 -65.40 37.74
N ASN A 3 -8.59 -65.11 39.04
CA ASN A 3 -8.89 -63.76 39.54
C ASN A 3 -7.76 -62.74 39.30
N GLN A 4 -6.51 -63.20 39.20
CA GLN A 4 -5.36 -62.33 38.93
C GLN A 4 -5.30 -61.94 37.45
N ILE A 5 -5.68 -62.86 36.55
CA ILE A 5 -5.76 -62.62 35.11
C ILE A 5 -6.88 -61.61 34.79
N LYS A 6 -8.02 -61.68 35.50
CA LYS A 6 -9.12 -60.73 35.35
C LYS A 6 -8.71 -59.31 35.76
N LYS A 7 -8.00 -59.16 36.88
CA LYS A 7 -7.48 -57.87 37.36
C LYS A 7 -6.46 -57.26 36.40
N LEU A 8 -5.54 -58.09 35.87
CA LEU A 8 -4.53 -57.64 34.91
C LEU A 8 -5.18 -57.12 33.60
N LYS A 9 -6.20 -57.83 33.09
CA LYS A 9 -6.96 -57.38 31.90
C LYS A 9 -7.71 -56.07 32.14
N LEU A 10 -8.27 -55.89 33.34
CA LEU A 10 -9.01 -54.68 33.72
C LEU A 10 -8.08 -53.45 33.80
N ILE A 11 -6.86 -53.63 34.33
CA ILE A 11 -5.83 -52.59 34.38
C ILE A 11 -5.36 -52.22 32.97
N ILE A 12 -5.14 -53.21 32.09
CA ILE A 12 -4.76 -52.96 30.69
C ILE A 12 -5.87 -52.21 29.95
N TRP A 13 -7.13 -52.59 30.14
CA TRP A 13 -8.26 -51.90 29.54
C TRP A 13 -8.43 -50.47 30.06
N ALA A 14 -8.31 -50.24 31.37
CA ALA A 14 -8.38 -48.90 31.94
C ALA A 14 -7.22 -48.00 31.47
N GLY A 15 -6.01 -48.54 31.37
CA GLY A 15 -4.85 -47.84 30.82
C GLY A 15 -5.02 -47.50 29.34
N LEU A 16 -5.52 -48.43 28.52
CA LEU A 16 -5.83 -48.19 27.11
C LEU A 16 -6.92 -47.11 26.96
N PHE A 17 -7.96 -47.15 27.79
CA PHE A 17 -9.03 -46.15 27.77
C PHE A 17 -8.53 -44.77 28.18
N LEU A 18 -7.63 -44.69 29.18
CA LEU A 18 -6.99 -43.45 29.61
C LEU A 18 -6.07 -42.87 28.51
N LEU A 19 -5.34 -43.74 27.79
CA LEU A 19 -4.45 -43.37 26.70
C LEU A 19 -5.23 -42.86 25.48
N ILE A 20 -6.37 -43.49 25.17
CA ILE A 20 -7.29 -43.04 24.12
C ILE A 20 -7.98 -41.71 24.49
N TYR A 21 -8.35 -41.52 25.76
CA TYR A 21 -8.98 -40.28 26.24
C TYR A 21 -8.04 -39.07 26.15
N SER A 22 -6.73 -39.28 26.33
CA SER A 22 -5.72 -38.22 26.20
C SER A 22 -5.55 -37.69 24.77
N ALA A 23 -6.07 -38.37 23.75
CA ALA A 23 -6.00 -37.92 22.35
C ALA A 23 -7.18 -37.02 21.94
N ILE A 24 -8.16 -36.79 22.82
CA ILE A 24 -9.36 -35.98 22.55
C ILE A 24 -9.14 -34.58 23.13
N GLY A 25 -8.49 -33.68 22.39
CA GLY A 25 -8.55 -32.26 22.74
C GLY A 25 -7.33 -31.43 22.40
N ILE A 26 -7.04 -31.27 21.11
CA ILE A 26 -6.41 -30.06 20.60
C ILE A 26 -7.15 -29.69 19.31
N VAL A 27 -8.39 -29.23 19.43
CA VAL A 27 -9.02 -28.42 18.37
C VAL A 27 -8.58 -27.00 18.69
N GLN A 28 -7.45 -26.58 18.11
CA GLN A 28 -7.06 -25.17 18.13
C GLN A 28 -8.06 -24.43 17.25
N ALA A 29 -8.65 -23.35 17.77
CA ALA A 29 -9.35 -22.38 16.94
C ALA A 29 -8.29 -21.81 15.98
N ILE A 30 -8.41 -22.12 14.69
CA ILE A 30 -7.64 -21.43 13.66
C ILE A 30 -8.41 -20.13 13.45
N ASP A 31 -7.96 -19.05 14.10
CA ASP A 31 -8.43 -17.73 13.75
C ASP A 31 -8.05 -17.51 12.27
N VAL A 32 -9.06 -17.26 11.44
CA VAL A 32 -8.84 -16.90 10.04
C VAL A 32 -8.17 -15.53 10.07
N VAL A 33 -6.86 -15.52 9.88
CA VAL A 33 -6.10 -14.29 9.79
C VAL A 33 -6.48 -13.60 8.48
N ASP A 34 -6.94 -12.36 8.57
CA ASP A 34 -7.22 -11.53 7.41
C ASP A 34 -5.92 -11.32 6.60
N PRO A 35 -5.85 -11.76 5.34
CA PRO A 35 -4.64 -11.65 4.53
C PRO A 35 -4.23 -10.19 4.31
N VAL A 36 -5.19 -9.26 4.19
CA VAL A 36 -4.93 -7.83 4.00
C VAL A 36 -4.28 -7.25 5.25
N ARG A 37 -4.76 -7.63 6.43
CA ARG A 37 -4.14 -7.19 7.70
C ARG A 37 -2.72 -7.70 7.86
N VAL A 38 -2.40 -8.88 7.35
CA VAL A 38 -1.02 -9.40 7.33
C VAL A 38 -0.14 -8.60 6.38
N MET A 39 -0.67 -8.25 5.20
CA MET A 39 0.06 -7.40 4.25
C MET A 39 0.31 -6.01 4.83
N ALA A 40 -0.71 -5.38 5.41
CA ALA A 40 -0.65 -4.06 6.04
C ALA A 40 0.32 -4.01 7.24
N ALA A 41 0.58 -5.14 7.91
CA ALA A 41 1.55 -5.20 8.99
C ALA A 41 2.98 -4.83 8.53
N GLN A 42 3.30 -5.05 7.25
CA GLN A 42 4.60 -4.67 6.67
C GLN A 42 4.75 -3.14 6.59
N CYS A 43 3.67 -2.42 6.32
CA CYS A 43 3.65 -0.96 6.22
C CYS A 43 3.88 -0.30 7.59
N SER A 44 3.45 -0.97 8.67
CA SER A 44 3.56 -0.44 10.04
C SER A 44 4.97 -0.28 10.57
N GLN A 45 5.96 -0.85 9.87
CA GLN A 45 7.38 -0.67 10.18
C GLN A 45 7.85 0.76 9.93
N CYS A 46 7.15 1.51 9.08
CA CYS A 46 7.46 2.90 8.71
C CYS A 46 6.29 3.83 9.05
N HIS A 47 5.07 3.50 8.59
CA HIS A 47 3.86 4.32 8.77
C HIS A 47 3.13 4.05 10.10
N GLY A 48 3.77 3.33 11.03
CA GLY A 48 3.19 3.03 12.34
C GLY A 48 1.97 2.11 12.32
N MET A 49 1.42 1.84 13.51
CA MET A 49 0.35 0.86 13.67
C MET A 49 -0.93 1.35 13.00
N GLU A 50 -1.53 0.52 12.15
CA GLU A 50 -2.76 0.89 11.40
C GLU A 50 -2.59 2.14 10.53
N GLY A 51 -1.35 2.53 10.20
CA GLY A 51 -1.06 3.73 9.43
C GLY A 51 -0.93 5.01 10.26
N ASN A 52 -0.91 4.90 11.60
CA ASN A 52 -0.67 6.02 12.51
C ASN A 52 0.83 6.15 12.82
N SER A 53 1.50 7.03 12.10
CA SER A 53 2.93 7.33 12.19
C SER A 53 3.25 8.18 13.42
N SER A 54 4.50 8.13 13.89
CA SER A 54 4.95 8.92 15.06
C SER A 54 6.07 9.92 14.77
N GLU A 55 6.85 9.75 13.69
CA GLU A 55 7.79 10.76 13.17
C GLU A 55 8.51 10.23 11.90
N GLY A 56 8.64 11.07 10.87
CA GLY A 56 9.51 10.82 9.71
C GLY A 56 8.90 10.01 8.55
N PHE A 57 7.65 9.57 8.68
CA PHE A 57 6.85 8.97 7.62
C PHE A 57 5.43 9.52 7.70
N ASP A 58 4.75 9.61 6.56
CA ASP A 58 3.38 10.13 6.50
C ASP A 58 2.36 9.17 7.11
N ASP A 59 1.22 9.72 7.53
CA ASP A 59 0.08 8.93 8.00
C ASP A 59 -0.66 8.31 6.82
N LEU A 60 -1.00 7.02 6.92
CA LEU A 60 -1.86 6.34 5.94
C LEU A 60 -3.31 6.20 6.43
N ASN A 61 -3.54 6.33 7.74
CA ASN A 61 -4.85 6.07 8.33
C ASN A 61 -5.88 7.11 7.88
N GLY A 62 -6.95 6.64 7.24
CA GLY A 62 -8.05 7.48 6.77
C GLY A 62 -7.68 8.42 5.62
N MET A 63 -6.57 8.19 4.92
CA MET A 63 -6.28 8.80 3.63
C MET A 63 -7.29 8.29 2.58
N PRO A 64 -7.71 9.11 1.59
CA PRO A 64 -8.57 8.67 0.51
C PRO A 64 -8.06 7.40 -0.18
N TYR A 65 -8.99 6.52 -0.58
CA TYR A 65 -8.64 5.27 -1.26
C TYR A 65 -7.80 5.51 -2.52
N ASP A 66 -8.21 6.47 -3.36
CA ASP A 66 -7.57 6.73 -4.65
C ASP A 66 -6.13 7.23 -4.46
N GLU A 67 -5.89 8.07 -3.45
CA GLU A 67 -4.57 8.61 -3.11
C GLU A 67 -3.59 7.48 -2.74
N ILE A 68 -3.99 6.59 -1.82
CA ILE A 68 -3.16 5.44 -1.43
C ILE A 68 -2.91 4.50 -2.61
N TYR A 69 -3.93 4.27 -3.44
CA TYR A 69 -3.80 3.39 -4.59
C TYR A 69 -2.85 3.98 -5.63
N ASP A 70 -2.97 5.28 -5.91
CA ASP A 70 -2.12 5.99 -6.85
C ASP A 70 -0.66 5.96 -6.38
N GLU A 71 -0.37 6.26 -5.11
CA GLU A 71 0.96 6.16 -4.51
C GLU A 71 1.57 4.75 -4.62
N LEU A 72 0.77 3.70 -4.42
CA LEU A 72 1.22 2.32 -4.55
C LEU A 72 1.47 1.90 -6.01
N THR A 73 0.91 2.61 -6.99
CA THR A 73 1.05 2.32 -8.42
C THR A 73 2.04 3.22 -9.14
N GLU A 74 2.33 4.38 -8.57
CA GLU A 74 3.19 5.38 -9.16
C GLU A 74 4.61 4.86 -9.35
N VAL A 75 5.24 5.32 -10.43
CA VAL A 75 6.60 4.96 -10.83
C VAL A 75 7.51 6.10 -10.38
N PRO A 76 8.69 5.81 -9.79
CA PRO A 76 9.57 6.86 -9.28
C PRO A 76 9.99 7.82 -10.39
N SER A 77 9.78 9.12 -10.15
CA SER A 77 10.14 10.21 -11.09
C SER A 77 11.31 11.09 -10.62
N GLY A 78 11.99 10.75 -9.52
CA GLY A 78 13.12 11.53 -8.99
C GLY A 78 13.75 10.94 -7.71
N GLU A 79 14.78 11.63 -7.19
CA GLU A 79 15.51 11.25 -5.98
C GLU A 79 14.75 11.68 -4.71
N GLY A 80 14.02 10.76 -4.08
CA GLY A 80 13.34 11.01 -2.80
C GLY A 80 12.42 9.88 -2.35
N ASP A 81 11.57 9.37 -3.25
CA ASP A 81 10.49 8.43 -2.92
C ASP A 81 10.78 6.98 -3.35
N GLU A 82 12.00 6.72 -3.82
CA GLU A 82 12.38 5.42 -4.39
C GLU A 82 12.05 4.25 -3.45
N LEU A 83 12.26 4.42 -2.14
CA LEU A 83 12.03 3.36 -1.16
C LEU A 83 10.56 2.91 -1.13
N MET A 84 9.60 3.83 -1.08
CA MET A 84 8.19 3.43 -1.02
C MET A 84 7.69 2.95 -2.38
N HIS A 85 8.18 3.53 -3.48
CA HIS A 85 7.90 3.00 -4.82
C HIS A 85 8.34 1.55 -4.98
N PHE A 86 9.55 1.19 -4.54
CA PHE A 86 10.00 -0.21 -4.57
C PHE A 86 9.11 -1.14 -3.72
N GLN A 87 8.64 -0.66 -2.57
CA GLN A 87 7.70 -1.41 -1.73
C GLN A 87 6.33 -1.56 -2.42
N GLY A 88 5.82 -0.51 -3.05
CA GLY A 88 4.57 -0.51 -3.80
C GLY A 88 4.59 -1.49 -4.98
N HIS A 89 5.70 -1.55 -5.73
CA HIS A 89 5.87 -2.49 -6.85
C HIS A 89 5.88 -3.97 -6.44
N GLY A 90 6.09 -4.28 -5.15
CA GLY A 90 6.06 -5.65 -4.64
C GLY A 90 4.66 -6.28 -4.57
N TYR A 91 3.59 -5.48 -4.71
CA TYR A 91 2.21 -5.92 -4.61
C TYR A 91 1.53 -6.06 -5.98
N THR A 92 0.63 -7.03 -6.10
CA THR A 92 -0.26 -7.11 -7.26
C THR A 92 -1.29 -5.98 -7.23
N ASP A 93 -1.90 -5.70 -8.38
CA ASP A 93 -2.97 -4.71 -8.50
C ASP A 93 -4.10 -4.92 -7.47
N ASP A 94 -4.61 -6.16 -7.36
CA ASP A 94 -5.64 -6.50 -6.37
C ASP A 94 -5.17 -6.28 -4.93
N GLN A 95 -3.90 -6.59 -4.61
CA GLN A 95 -3.34 -6.35 -3.28
C GLN A 95 -3.22 -4.86 -2.96
N LYS A 96 -2.90 -4.01 -3.94
CA LYS A 96 -2.85 -2.55 -3.76
C LYS A 96 -4.23 -2.00 -3.45
N LYS A 97 -5.25 -2.46 -4.18
CA LYS A 97 -6.66 -2.11 -3.90
C LYS A 97 -7.09 -2.53 -2.50
N ASP A 98 -6.73 -3.74 -2.09
CA ASP A 98 -7.02 -4.23 -0.75
C ASP A 98 -6.33 -3.39 0.35
N LEU A 99 -5.06 -3.01 0.13
CA LEU A 99 -4.32 -2.14 1.06
C LEU A 99 -4.89 -0.72 1.12
N ALA A 100 -5.23 -0.14 -0.03
CA ALA A 100 -5.88 1.18 -0.11
C ALA A 100 -7.23 1.18 0.62
N ALA A 101 -8.05 0.13 0.43
CA ALA A 101 -9.30 -0.04 1.15
C ALA A 101 -9.08 -0.23 2.67
N TYR A 102 -8.02 -0.95 3.05
CA TYR A 102 -7.69 -1.16 4.46
C TYR A 102 -7.35 0.16 5.15
N PHE A 103 -6.40 0.93 4.61
CA PHE A 103 -5.90 2.16 5.25
C PHE A 103 -6.92 3.31 5.20
N SER A 104 -7.65 3.47 4.10
CA SER A 104 -8.76 4.44 4.00
C SER A 104 -9.89 4.16 5.00
N GLY A 105 -10.08 2.90 5.38
CA GLY A 105 -11.03 2.49 6.43
C GLY A 105 -10.54 2.72 7.87
N GLN A 106 -9.27 3.08 8.07
CA GLN A 106 -8.73 3.36 9.41
C GLN A 106 -9.15 4.75 9.89
N THR A 107 -9.20 4.92 11.21
CA THR A 107 -9.57 6.21 11.81
C THR A 107 -8.35 7.11 11.93
N LYS A 108 -8.46 8.34 11.42
CA LYS A 108 -7.51 9.42 11.73
C LYS A 108 -7.51 9.67 13.23
N VAL A 109 -6.36 9.44 13.87
CA VAL A 109 -6.16 9.81 15.28
C VAL A 109 -5.58 11.21 15.26
N ASN A 110 -6.36 12.19 15.71
CA ASN A 110 -5.89 13.56 15.85
C ASN A 110 -4.84 13.60 16.98
N ASP A 111 -3.57 13.43 16.66
CA ASP A 111 -2.49 13.97 17.49
C ASP A 111 -2.45 15.48 17.21
N GLY A 112 -2.44 16.32 18.25
CA GLY A 112 -2.67 17.75 18.11
C GLY A 112 -1.53 18.53 17.46
N GLY A 113 -1.27 18.34 16.16
CA GLY A 113 -0.23 19.05 15.40
C GLY A 113 -0.40 18.95 13.87
N SER A 114 -0.37 20.13 13.24
CA SER A 114 -0.30 20.46 11.80
C SER A 114 -1.41 19.96 10.87
N GLU A 115 -2.44 20.81 10.74
CA GLU A 115 -3.25 20.96 9.53
C GLU A 115 -2.37 21.60 8.42
N GLU A 116 -2.10 20.84 7.37
CA GLU A 116 -1.60 21.28 6.06
C GLU A 116 -1.91 20.11 5.10
N ASP A 117 -2.74 20.17 4.05
CA ASP A 117 -3.52 21.22 3.42
C ASP A 117 -4.81 20.59 2.87
N ALA A 118 -5.97 21.12 3.24
CA ALA A 118 -7.20 20.88 2.50
C ALA A 118 -7.29 21.90 1.37
N LYS A 119 -6.99 21.46 0.15
CA LYS A 119 -7.33 22.14 -1.11
C LYS A 119 -8.16 21.14 -1.91
N ASP A 120 -9.32 21.40 -2.50
CA ASP A 120 -10.19 22.58 -2.65
C ASP A 120 -11.47 21.99 -3.26
N SER A 121 -12.62 22.18 -2.61
CA SER A 121 -13.91 21.97 -3.25
C SER A 121 -14.89 22.99 -2.69
N GLU A 122 -14.68 24.26 -3.01
CA GLU A 122 -15.70 25.29 -2.83
C GLU A 122 -16.45 25.48 -4.15
N ASP A 123 -17.52 24.70 -4.29
CA ASP A 123 -18.60 24.90 -5.25
C ASP A 123 -19.70 25.66 -4.51
N GLU A 124 -19.67 27.00 -4.49
CA GLU A 124 -20.83 27.83 -4.16
C GLU A 124 -20.75 29.17 -4.93
N VAL A 125 -21.68 29.31 -5.86
CA VAL A 125 -22.04 30.51 -6.62
C VAL A 125 -22.74 31.50 -5.69
N ASP A 126 -22.35 32.78 -5.71
CA ASP A 126 -23.30 33.86 -5.40
C ASP A 126 -22.89 35.20 -6.05
N GLU A 127 -23.81 35.64 -6.91
CA GLU A 127 -24.30 37.01 -7.11
C GLU A 127 -23.31 38.13 -7.49
N VAL A 128 -23.43 38.48 -8.77
CA VAL A 128 -23.08 39.73 -9.45
C VAL A 128 -23.37 41.01 -8.66
N ASP A 129 -22.39 41.92 -8.62
CA ASP A 129 -22.67 43.37 -8.54
C ASP A 129 -21.71 44.12 -9.49
N GLU A 130 -22.32 44.92 -10.35
CA GLU A 130 -21.72 45.85 -11.32
C GLU A 130 -20.83 46.88 -10.59
N VAL A 131 -19.81 47.57 -11.11
CA VAL A 131 -19.39 48.17 -12.39
C VAL A 131 -17.91 48.56 -12.12
N ASP A 132 -16.99 48.66 -13.08
CA ASP A 132 -16.79 49.84 -13.93
C ASP A 132 -15.64 49.55 -14.90
N GLU A 133 -15.72 50.22 -16.04
CA GLU A 133 -14.97 50.04 -17.28
C GLU A 133 -13.45 50.33 -17.23
N VAL A 134 -12.84 50.06 -18.40
CA VAL A 134 -11.52 50.42 -18.97
C VAL A 134 -10.36 49.44 -18.69
N ASP A 135 -9.58 48.96 -19.67
CA ASP A 135 -9.30 49.43 -21.04
C ASP A 135 -9.09 48.24 -22.00
N GLU A 136 -9.46 48.45 -23.25
CA GLU A 136 -9.12 47.60 -24.40
C GLU A 136 -7.61 47.56 -24.65
N VAL A 137 -7.08 46.39 -25.02
CA VAL A 137 -6.03 46.10 -26.02
C VAL A 137 -5.57 44.64 -25.80
N ASP A 138 -5.29 43.79 -26.77
CA ASP A 138 -5.37 43.81 -28.21
C ASP A 138 -5.47 42.32 -28.60
N GLU A 139 -6.27 42.02 -29.61
CA GLU A 139 -6.38 40.67 -30.16
C GLU A 139 -5.07 40.26 -30.83
N VAL A 140 -4.63 39.04 -30.55
CA VAL A 140 -3.78 38.31 -31.49
C VAL A 140 -4.31 36.89 -31.60
N ASP A 141 -5.15 36.75 -32.63
CA ASP A 141 -5.41 35.48 -33.30
C ASP A 141 -4.08 34.82 -33.71
N GLU A 142 -3.98 33.51 -33.55
CA GLU A 142 -3.90 32.58 -34.68
C GLU A 142 -3.62 31.15 -34.19
N ALA A 143 -4.36 30.24 -34.78
CA ALA A 143 -4.29 28.80 -34.59
C ALA A 143 -3.05 28.20 -35.26
N ALA A 144 -2.58 27.04 -34.77
CA ALA A 144 -2.55 25.79 -35.55
C ALA A 144 -1.84 24.64 -34.78
N PRO A 145 -2.26 23.37 -35.01
CA PRO A 145 -1.62 22.17 -34.49
C PRO A 145 -0.57 21.61 -35.48
N VAL A 146 0.49 20.97 -34.97
CA VAL A 146 1.47 20.19 -35.74
C VAL A 146 1.86 18.99 -34.84
N GLU A 147 1.29 17.79 -34.98
CA GLU A 147 1.59 16.70 -35.95
C GLU A 147 3.09 16.35 -36.07
N SER A 148 3.40 15.15 -35.57
CA SER A 148 4.39 14.17 -36.06
C SER A 148 5.77 14.66 -36.55
N VAL A 149 6.83 14.26 -35.85
CA VAL A 149 8.12 13.97 -36.49
C VAL A 149 8.60 12.62 -35.99
N GLU A 150 8.59 11.67 -36.92
CA GLU A 150 9.23 10.35 -36.87
C GLU A 150 10.75 10.51 -37.04
N ASP A 151 11.49 9.62 -36.39
CA ASP A 151 12.75 8.97 -36.79
C ASP A 151 13.72 9.73 -37.70
N GLU A 152 14.92 10.02 -37.17
CA GLU A 152 16.16 9.94 -37.96
C GLU A 152 17.22 9.23 -37.09
N GLU A 153 17.65 8.08 -37.60
CA GLU A 153 18.82 7.33 -37.17
C GLU A 153 20.07 8.09 -37.60
N ASP A 154 21.02 8.32 -36.70
CA ASP A 154 22.40 8.62 -37.10
C ASP A 154 23.34 7.65 -36.36
N GLU A 155 23.74 6.64 -37.13
CA GLU A 155 24.95 5.85 -36.94
C GLU A 155 26.15 6.81 -37.00
N ASP A 156 27.04 6.78 -36.01
CA ASP A 156 28.40 7.31 -36.21
C ASP A 156 29.41 6.53 -35.34
N GLU A 157 30.03 5.59 -36.05
CA GLU A 157 31.44 5.24 -36.12
C GLU A 157 32.22 4.77 -34.87
N GLU A 158 32.80 3.58 -35.06
CA GLU A 158 33.84 2.94 -34.30
C GLU A 158 35.14 3.77 -34.33
N ASP A 159 35.80 3.91 -33.18
CA ASP A 159 37.25 4.09 -33.12
C ASP A 159 37.82 3.06 -32.15
N ASP A 160 38.33 1.98 -32.73
CA ASP A 160 39.38 1.16 -32.16
C ASP A 160 40.61 2.05 -31.90
N ASP A 161 41.12 2.04 -30.67
CA ASP A 161 42.56 2.18 -30.46
C ASP A 161 42.95 1.31 -29.26
N ASP A 162 43.53 0.17 -29.62
CA ASP A 162 44.44 -0.65 -28.84
C ASP A 162 45.43 0.24 -28.07
N GLU A 163 45.72 -0.07 -26.80
CA GLU A 163 47.10 -0.33 -26.36
C GLU A 163 47.06 -1.17 -25.07
N GLU A 164 47.49 -2.43 -25.23
CA GLU A 164 48.08 -3.24 -24.17
C GLU A 164 49.36 -2.56 -23.65
N ASP A 165 49.67 -2.69 -22.35
CA ASP A 165 51.01 -3.12 -21.90
C ASP A 165 51.08 -3.29 -20.37
N ASP A 166 51.46 -4.51 -19.98
CA ASP A 166 52.09 -5.02 -18.73
C ASP A 166 51.34 -5.07 -17.37
#